data_AF-A0A413UI43-F1
#
_entry.id   AF-A0A413UI43-F1
#
_cell.length_a   1.000
_cell.length_b   1.000
_cell.length_c   1.000
_cell.angle_alpha   90.00
_cell.angle_beta   90.00
_cell.angle_gamma   90.00
#
_symmetry.space_group_name_H-M   'P 1'
#
loop_
_entity.id
_entity.type
_entity.pdbx_description
1 polymer ?
#
loop_
_entity_poly.entity_id
_entity_poly.type
_entity_poly.pdbx_seq_one_letter_code
_entity_poly.pdbx_strand_id
1 'polypeptide(L)'
;MTWTSSEVRYLEEHAGDGAVAIAEALGKSVTAIEVQAHRYGLSLRKRWLCPKCGRETFKPLSNRTGWCVSCTREQRASEIAEQVRAMEEEVKREDKANKERQRLYSRKYRAKKQIDENFLKVDNQETEEE
;
A
#
# COMPACT_ATOMS: atom_id res chain seq x y z
N MET A 1 -28.12 32.64 -29.46
CA MET A 1 -28.25 32.47 -28.00
C MET A 1 -27.29 33.44 -27.33
N THR A 2 -27.79 34.36 -26.52
CA THR A 2 -26.99 35.35 -25.80
C THR A 2 -26.56 34.79 -24.45
N TRP A 3 -25.27 34.86 -24.15
CA TRP A 3 -24.72 34.50 -22.84
C TRP A 3 -24.72 35.72 -21.94
N THR A 4 -25.22 35.59 -20.72
CA THR A 4 -25.17 36.68 -19.73
C THR A 4 -23.81 36.70 -19.02
N SER A 5 -23.46 37.83 -18.42
CA SER A 5 -22.23 37.96 -17.63
C SER A 5 -22.22 36.99 -16.44
N SER A 6 -23.37 36.71 -15.83
CA SER A 6 -23.47 35.74 -14.74
C SER A 6 -23.22 34.30 -15.20
N GLU A 7 -23.70 33.92 -16.39
CA GLU A 7 -23.46 32.60 -16.97
C GLU A 7 -22.00 32.40 -17.35
N VAL A 8 -21.35 33.45 -17.87
CA VAL A 8 -19.91 33.43 -18.16
C VAL A 8 -19.10 33.30 -16.87
N ARG A 9 -19.42 34.08 -15.84
CA ARG A 9 -18.76 33.96 -14.53
C ARG A 9 -18.93 32.55 -13.94
N TYR A 10 -20.14 32.00 -14.03
CA TYR A 10 -20.40 30.63 -13.56
C TYR A 10 -19.55 29.61 -14.32
N LEU A 11 -19.41 29.76 -15.64
CA LEU A 11 -18.55 28.90 -16.47
C LEU A 11 -17.08 28.98 -16.05
N GLU A 12 -16.57 30.17 -15.73
CA GLU A 12 -15.19 30.39 -15.28
C GLU A 12 -14.93 29.75 -13.90
N GLU A 13 -15.82 29.98 -12.94
CA GLU A 13 -15.72 29.47 -11.57
C GLU A 13 -15.86 27.93 -11.51
N HIS A 14 -16.73 27.36 -12.35
CA HIS A 14 -17.09 25.95 -12.33
C HIS A 14 -16.48 25.10 -13.45
N ALA A 15 -15.51 25.63 -14.22
CA ALA A 15 -14.87 24.88 -15.32
C ALA A 15 -14.32 23.51 -14.88
N GLY A 16 -13.91 23.39 -13.62
CA GLY A 16 -13.40 22.14 -13.02
C GLY A 16 -14.46 21.06 -12.75
N ASP A 17 -15.75 21.37 -12.77
CA ASP A 17 -16.83 20.41 -12.50
C ASP A 17 -17.18 19.58 -13.75
N GLY A 18 -16.82 20.12 -14.92
CA GLY A 18 -16.98 19.51 -16.24
C GLY A 18 -18.27 19.91 -16.95
N ALA A 19 -18.26 19.77 -18.27
CA ALA A 19 -19.30 20.30 -19.16
C ALA A 19 -20.73 19.88 -18.80
N VAL A 20 -20.92 18.62 -18.38
CA VAL A 20 -22.24 18.07 -18.03
C VAL A 20 -22.83 18.73 -16.78
N ALA A 21 -22.03 18.89 -15.73
CA ALA A 21 -22.50 19.49 -14.47
C ALA A 21 -22.87 20.97 -14.68
N ILE A 22 -22.05 21.70 -15.45
CA ILE A 22 -22.30 23.09 -15.79
C ILE A 22 -23.55 23.22 -16.67
N ALA A 23 -23.74 22.31 -17.64
CA ALA A 23 -24.91 22.28 -18.50
C ALA A 23 -26.21 22.09 -17.71
N GLU A 24 -26.20 21.17 -16.76
CA GLU A 24 -27.32 20.92 -15.84
C GLU A 24 -27.63 22.14 -14.97
N ALA A 25 -26.60 22.76 -14.38
CA ALA A 25 -26.77 23.94 -13.52
C ALA A 25 -27.29 25.18 -14.28
N LEU A 26 -26.85 25.39 -15.53
CA LEU A 26 -27.27 26.52 -16.35
C LEU A 26 -28.52 26.24 -17.21
N GLY A 27 -29.04 25.01 -17.21
CA GLY A 27 -30.15 24.61 -18.07
C GLY A 27 -29.83 24.73 -19.57
N LYS A 28 -28.58 24.53 -19.97
CA LYS A 28 -28.11 24.61 -21.36
C LYS A 28 -27.68 23.24 -21.89
N SER A 29 -27.50 23.11 -23.20
CA SER A 29 -26.92 21.90 -23.77
C SER A 29 -25.42 21.83 -23.53
N VAL A 30 -24.88 20.61 -23.39
CA VAL A 30 -23.44 20.37 -23.21
C VAL A 30 -22.62 21.00 -24.34
N THR A 31 -23.07 20.88 -25.58
CA THR A 31 -22.41 21.48 -26.75
C THR A 31 -22.34 23.01 -26.65
N ALA A 32 -23.37 23.68 -26.10
CA ALA A 32 -23.33 25.12 -25.90
C ALA A 32 -22.25 25.52 -24.87
N ILE A 33 -22.09 24.72 -23.80
CA ILE A 33 -21.02 24.90 -22.81
C ILE A 33 -19.65 24.72 -23.44
N GLU A 34 -19.45 23.66 -24.24
CA GLU A 34 -18.17 23.37 -24.90
C GLU A 34 -17.75 24.47 -25.88
N VAL A 35 -18.68 24.93 -26.72
CA VAL A 35 -18.43 26.04 -27.66
C VAL A 35 -18.06 27.31 -26.92
N GLN A 36 -18.76 27.61 -25.82
CA GLN A 36 -18.48 28.80 -25.03
C GLN A 36 -17.13 28.68 -24.30
N ALA A 37 -16.85 27.55 -23.66
CA ALA A 37 -15.58 27.32 -23.00
C ALA A 37 -14.40 27.46 -23.97
N HIS A 38 -14.54 26.90 -25.18
CA HIS A 38 -13.54 27.06 -26.24
C HIS A 38 -13.34 28.54 -26.63
N ARG A 39 -14.43 29.32 -26.77
CA ARG A 39 -14.35 30.76 -27.08
C ARG A 39 -13.60 31.56 -26.00
N TYR A 40 -13.70 31.17 -24.74
CA TYR A 40 -13.04 31.81 -23.60
C TYR A 40 -11.70 31.16 -23.21
N GLY A 41 -11.26 30.12 -23.94
CA GLY A 41 -10.01 29.41 -23.65
C GLY A 41 -10.03 28.59 -22.35
N LEU A 42 -11.22 28.20 -21.86
CA LEU A 42 -11.40 27.48 -20.61
C LEU A 42 -11.33 25.97 -20.82
N SER A 43 -10.59 25.27 -19.94
CA SER A 43 -10.56 23.81 -19.93
C SER A 43 -11.69 23.25 -19.06
N LEU A 44 -12.59 22.48 -19.66
CA LEU A 44 -13.69 21.78 -18.97
C LEU A 44 -13.26 20.42 -18.37
N ARG A 45 -11.95 20.21 -18.19
CA ARG A 45 -11.44 18.96 -17.66
C ARG A 45 -11.79 18.86 -16.17
N LYS A 46 -12.46 17.77 -15.80
CA LYS A 46 -12.84 17.51 -14.42
C LYS A 46 -11.64 17.51 -13.48
N ARG A 47 -11.80 18.19 -12.35
CA ARG A 47 -10.82 18.31 -11.28
C ARG A 47 -11.47 17.95 -9.95
N TRP A 48 -10.67 17.36 -9.08
CA TRP A 48 -11.07 16.98 -7.72
C TRP A 48 -10.06 17.51 -6.74
N LEU A 49 -10.52 18.06 -5.62
CA LEU A 49 -9.67 18.49 -4.53
C LEU A 49 -9.50 17.36 -3.52
N CYS A 50 -8.27 16.93 -3.26
CA CYS A 50 -8.01 15.91 -2.26
C CYS A 50 -8.19 16.49 -0.83
N PRO A 51 -9.09 15.94 0.01
CA PRO A 51 -9.30 16.48 1.36
C PRO A 51 -8.12 16.22 2.30
N LYS A 52 -7.29 15.20 2.03
CA LYS A 52 -6.11 14.88 2.86
C LYS A 52 -4.94 15.85 2.65
N CYS A 53 -4.68 16.23 1.40
CA CYS A 53 -3.47 16.99 1.05
C CYS A 53 -3.72 18.32 0.34
N GLY A 54 -4.98 18.68 0.09
CA GLY A 54 -5.38 19.93 -0.56
C GLY A 54 -4.96 20.06 -2.03
N ARG A 55 -4.40 19.02 -2.65
CA ARG A 55 -3.98 19.08 -4.06
C ARG A 55 -5.15 18.81 -5.00
N GLU A 56 -5.23 19.61 -6.06
CA GLU A 56 -6.09 19.31 -7.21
C GLU A 56 -5.54 18.12 -8.00
N THR A 57 -6.45 17.28 -8.48
CA THR A 57 -6.13 16.12 -9.30
C THR A 57 -7.16 15.97 -10.41
N PHE A 58 -6.71 15.49 -11.57
CA PHE A 58 -7.57 15.17 -12.71
C PHE A 58 -8.07 13.72 -12.70
N LYS A 59 -7.63 12.92 -11.73
CA LYS A 59 -8.18 11.58 -11.52
C LYS A 59 -9.26 11.68 -10.44
N PRO A 60 -10.37 10.93 -10.57
CA PRO A 60 -11.33 10.79 -9.50
C PRO A 60 -10.65 10.35 -8.20
N LEU A 61 -11.15 10.85 -7.08
CA LEU A 61 -10.73 10.39 -5.77
C LEU A 61 -11.11 8.91 -5.61
N SER A 62 -10.32 8.17 -4.85
CA SER A 62 -10.61 6.76 -4.59
C SER A 62 -11.95 6.61 -3.89
N ASN A 63 -12.82 5.73 -4.40
CA ASN A 63 -14.10 5.40 -3.74
C ASN A 63 -13.90 4.78 -2.34
N ARG A 64 -12.72 4.21 -2.06
CA ARG A 64 -12.42 3.56 -0.77
C ARG A 64 -12.00 4.57 0.29
N THR A 65 -11.09 5.48 -0.05
CA THR A 65 -10.45 6.39 0.92
C THR A 65 -10.94 7.82 0.80
N GLY A 66 -11.62 8.18 -0.29
CA GLY A 66 -11.97 9.56 -0.61
C GLY A 66 -10.77 10.45 -0.95
N TRP A 67 -9.59 9.87 -1.23
CA TRP A 67 -8.35 10.62 -1.42
C TRP A 67 -7.77 10.47 -2.82
N CYS A 68 -6.82 11.35 -3.15
CA CYS A 68 -6.05 11.21 -4.37
C CYS A 68 -5.20 9.93 -4.36
N VAL A 69 -4.75 9.53 -5.55
CA VAL A 69 -3.95 8.31 -5.75
C VAL A 69 -2.69 8.32 -4.88
N SER A 70 -1.98 9.45 -4.79
CA SER A 70 -0.75 9.57 -4.00
C SER A 70 -1.01 9.35 -2.51
N CYS A 71 -2.02 10.02 -1.96
CA CYS A 71 -2.39 9.88 -0.55
C CYS A 71 -2.89 8.49 -0.18
N THR A 72 -3.60 7.83 -1.11
CA THR A 72 -4.05 6.45 -0.94
C THR A 72 -2.87 5.48 -0.95
N ARG A 73 -1.90 5.68 -1.87
CA ARG A 73 -0.67 4.88 -1.93
C ARG A 73 0.21 5.06 -0.69
N GLU A 74 0.33 6.29 -0.21
CA GLU A 74 1.06 6.60 1.02
C GLU A 74 0.48 5.88 2.24
N GLN A 75 -0.84 5.91 2.42
CA GLN A 75 -1.50 5.14 3.49
C GLN A 75 -1.21 3.65 3.34
N ARG A 76 -1.36 3.11 2.12
CA ARG A 76 -1.10 1.70 1.86
C ARG A 76 0.34 1.31 2.11
N ALA A 77 1.30 2.17 1.79
CA ALA A 77 2.72 1.95 2.08
C ALA A 77 2.99 1.90 3.59
N SER A 78 2.33 2.76 4.37
CA SER A 78 2.41 2.71 5.84
C SER A 78 1.87 1.40 6.41
N GLU A 79 0.71 0.94 5.92
CA GLU A 79 0.11 -0.35 6.31
C GLU A 79 1.06 -1.51 5.99
N ILE A 80 1.63 -1.53 4.78
CA ILE A 80 2.58 -2.57 4.35
C ILE A 80 3.84 -2.53 5.22
N ALA A 81 4.37 -1.35 5.52
CA ALA A 81 5.56 -1.22 6.36
C ALA A 81 5.34 -1.81 7.77
N GLU A 82 4.16 -1.62 8.35
CA GLU A 82 3.80 -2.24 9.62
C GLU A 82 3.70 -3.76 9.53
N GLN A 83 3.06 -4.28 8.48
CA GLN A 83 2.98 -5.73 8.22
C GLN A 83 4.36 -6.36 8.05
N VAL A 84 5.25 -5.71 7.29
CA VAL A 84 6.63 -6.16 7.08
C VAL A 84 7.38 -6.22 8.42
N ARG A 85 7.27 -5.18 9.27
CA ARG A 85 7.90 -5.20 10.59
C ARG A 85 7.41 -6.37 11.45
N ALA A 86 6.10 -6.62 11.47
CA ALA A 86 5.53 -7.73 12.23
C ALA A 86 6.06 -9.09 11.74
N MET A 87 6.12 -9.30 10.42
CA MET A 87 6.66 -10.53 9.82
C MET A 87 8.15 -10.71 10.11
N GLU A 88 8.95 -9.65 10.01
CA GLU A 88 10.39 -9.71 10.32
C GLU A 88 10.66 -10.09 11.79
N GLU A 89 9.82 -9.64 12.72
CA GLU A 89 9.92 -10.04 14.12
C GLU A 89 9.59 -11.52 14.33
N GLU A 90 8.58 -12.05 13.65
CA GLU A 90 8.25 -13.47 13.67
C GLU A 90 9.40 -14.32 13.15
N VAL A 91 9.96 -13.96 11.99
CA VAL A 91 11.14 -14.62 11.43
C VAL A 91 12.31 -14.60 12.43
N LYS A 92 12.57 -13.47 13.07
CA LYS A 92 13.63 -13.37 14.10
C LYS A 92 13.37 -14.28 15.31
N ARG A 93 12.11 -14.46 15.74
CA ARG A 93 11.76 -15.37 16.83
C ARG A 93 11.98 -16.83 16.42
N GLU A 94 11.54 -17.20 15.23
CA GLU A 94 11.74 -18.55 14.69
C GLU A 94 13.23 -18.87 14.50
N ASP A 95 14.02 -17.94 13.97
CA ASP A 95 15.46 -18.10 13.80
C ASP A 95 16.17 -18.37 15.13
N LYS A 96 15.78 -17.66 16.20
CA LYS A 96 16.32 -17.89 17.55
C LYS A 96 15.94 -19.28 18.06
N ALA A 97 14.68 -19.66 17.91
CA ALA A 97 14.21 -20.99 18.32
C ALA A 97 14.89 -22.11 17.53
N ASN A 98 15.08 -21.92 16.22
CA ASN A 98 15.74 -22.86 15.33
C ASN A 98 17.23 -23.03 15.67
N LYS A 99 17.94 -21.92 15.93
CA LYS A 99 19.33 -21.94 16.40
C LYS A 99 19.47 -22.71 17.72
N GLU A 100 18.57 -22.47 18.66
CA GLU A 100 18.60 -23.17 19.95
C GLU A 100 18.29 -24.65 19.80
N ARG A 101 17.29 -24.99 18.98
CA ARG A 101 16.98 -26.38 18.63
C ARG A 101 18.19 -27.10 18.03
N GLN A 102 18.89 -26.47 17.09
CA GLN A 102 20.08 -27.02 16.46
C GLN A 102 21.24 -27.22 17.45
N ARG A 103 21.41 -26.29 18.41
CA ARG A 103 22.39 -26.42 19.50
C ARG A 103 22.08 -27.62 20.38
N LEU A 104 20.82 -27.81 20.76
CA LEU A 104 20.37 -28.95 21.56
C LEU A 104 20.57 -30.28 20.83
N TYR A 105 20.21 -30.36 19.54
CA TYR A 105 20.46 -31.55 18.73
C TYR A 105 21.95 -31.89 18.66
N SER A 106 22.79 -30.88 18.43
CA SER A 106 24.24 -31.06 18.36
C SER A 106 24.81 -31.55 19.70
N ARG A 107 24.34 -31.02 20.83
CA ARG A 107 24.74 -31.45 22.18
C ARG A 107 24.27 -32.87 22.49
N LYS A 108 23.01 -33.20 22.19
CA LYS A 108 22.44 -34.54 22.34
C LYS A 108 23.25 -35.57 21.55
N TYR A 109 23.58 -35.24 20.30
CA TYR A 109 24.37 -36.11 19.44
C TYR A 109 25.77 -36.38 20.02
N ARG A 110 26.49 -35.34 20.48
CA ARG A 110 27.80 -35.50 21.12
C ARG A 110 27.73 -36.36 22.39
N ALA A 111 26.72 -36.14 23.24
CA ALA A 111 26.53 -36.92 24.46
C ALA A 111 26.25 -38.40 24.13
N LYS A 112 25.38 -38.67 23.15
CA LYS A 112 25.11 -40.03 22.69
C LYS A 112 26.38 -40.71 22.17
N LYS A 113 27.16 -40.01 21.33
CA LYS A 113 28.42 -40.53 20.80
C LYS A 113 29.41 -40.90 21.92
N GLN A 114 29.52 -40.08 22.96
CA GLN A 114 30.38 -40.40 24.12
C GLN A 114 29.89 -41.63 24.89
N ILE A 115 28.57 -41.80 25.04
CA ILE A 115 28.00 -43.02 25.67
C ILE A 115 28.36 -44.24 24.83
N ASP A 116 28.11 -44.18 23.52
CA ASP A 116 28.37 -45.29 22.60
C ASP A 116 29.88 -45.66 22.60
N GLU A 117 30.77 -44.66 22.55
CA GLU A 117 32.23 -44.86 22.64
C GLU A 117 32.70 -45.40 24.00
N ASN A 118 32.07 -45.00 25.10
CA ASN A 118 32.41 -45.51 26.43
C ASN A 118 31.95 -46.95 26.61
N PHE A 119 30.76 -47.31 26.11
CA PHE A 119 30.28 -48.70 26.11
C PHE A 119 31.25 -49.61 25.35
N LEU A 120 31.67 -49.22 24.14
CA LEU A 120 32.63 -49.98 23.34
C LEU A 120 34.00 -50.17 24.03
N LYS A 121 34.42 -49.24 24.89
CA LYS A 121 35.67 -49.36 25.65
C LYS A 121 35.56 -50.34 26.82
N VAL A 122 34.40 -50.38 27.47
CA VAL A 122 34.13 -51.34 28.55
C VAL A 122 34.12 -52.76 27.98
N ASP A 123 33.40 -52.98 26.87
CA ASP A 123 33.33 -54.29 26.22
C ASP A 123 34.73 -54.80 25.79
N ASN A 124 35.61 -53.92 25.29
CA ASN A 124 36.96 -54.30 24.89
C ASN A 124 37.88 -54.62 26.10
N GLN A 125 37.70 -53.95 27.24
CA GLN A 125 38.46 -54.25 28.46
C GLN A 125 38.06 -55.61 29.06
N GLU A 126 36.77 -55.97 28.99
CA GLU A 126 36.27 -57.28 29.43
C GLU A 126 36.81 -58.42 28.55
N THR A 127 37.05 -58.19 27.26
CA THR A 127 37.64 -59.20 26.34
C THR A 127 39.17 -59.33 26.41
N GLU A 128 39.88 -58.39 27.04
CA GLU A 128 41.35 -58.45 27.21
C GLU A 128 41.78 -59.06 28.56
N GLU A 129 40.86 -59.24 29.51
CA GLU A 129 41.10 -59.83 30.84
C GLU A 129 40.72 -61.33 30.95
N GLU A 130 40.25 -61.99 29.87
CA GLU A 130 40.08 -63.45 29.73
C GLU A 130 41.23 -64.12 28.95
#